data_AF-A0A8C6EGJ9-F1
#
_entry.id   AF-A0A8C6EGJ9-F1
#
_cell.length_a   1.000
_cell.length_b   1.000
_cell.length_c   1.000
_cell.angle_alpha   90.00
_cell.angle_beta   90.00
_cell.angle_gamma   90.00
#
_symmetry.space_group_name_H-M   'P 1'
#
loop_
_entity.id
_entity.type
_entity.pdbx_description
1 polymer ?
#
loop_
_entity_poly.entity_id
_entity_poly.type
_entity_poly.pdbx_seq_one_letter_code
_entity_poly.pdbx_strand_id
1 'polypeptide(L)'
;MKSHRCYDLIPTSSKLVVFDTSLQVKKAFFALVTNGVRAAPLWDSKKQSFVGMLTITDFINILHRYYKSALVQIYELEEHKIETWREVYLQDSFKPLVCISPNASLFDAVSSLIRNKIHRLPVIDPESGNTLYILTHKRILKFLKLFITEFPKPEFMSKSLEELQIGTYANIAMVRTTTPVYVALGIFVQHRVSALPVVDEKESGSRKDLQQPRCVCD
;
A
#
# COMPACT_ATOMS: atom_id res chain seq x y z
N MET A 1 17.60 0.90 -13.96
CA MET A 1 16.82 -0.07 -13.16
C MET A 1 17.47 -1.44 -13.10
N LYS A 2 17.80 -2.08 -14.23
CA LYS A 2 18.48 -3.40 -14.23
C LYS A 2 19.89 -3.37 -13.63
N SER A 3 20.56 -2.22 -13.71
CA SER A 3 21.91 -1.99 -13.16
C SER A 3 21.96 -1.75 -11.64
N HIS A 4 20.83 -1.46 -11.00
CA HIS A 4 20.76 -1.14 -9.58
C HIS A 4 20.09 -2.27 -8.80
N ARG A 5 20.58 -2.51 -7.59
CA ARG A 5 20.06 -3.53 -6.68
C ARG A 5 19.00 -2.93 -5.76
N CYS A 6 18.15 -3.78 -5.18
CA CYS A 6 17.18 -3.35 -4.17
C CYS A 6 17.87 -2.75 -2.94
N TYR A 7 19.06 -3.25 -2.61
CA TYR A 7 19.91 -2.73 -1.55
C TYR A 7 20.20 -1.22 -1.69
N ASP A 8 20.42 -0.74 -2.91
CA ASP A 8 20.75 0.68 -3.19
C ASP A 8 19.64 1.66 -2.75
N LEU A 9 18.40 1.16 -2.59
CA LEU A 9 17.25 1.99 -2.18
C LEU A 9 17.04 2.00 -0.66
N ILE A 10 17.67 1.07 0.06
CA ILE A 10 17.61 0.96 1.51
C ILE A 10 18.36 2.16 2.10
N PRO A 11 17.71 2.97 2.95
CA PRO A 11 18.40 4.08 3.61
C PRO A 11 19.47 3.54 4.57
N THR A 12 20.49 4.35 4.85
CA THR A 12 21.57 4.01 5.81
C THR A 12 21.03 3.64 7.19
N SER A 13 19.92 4.24 7.60
CA SER A 13 19.18 3.86 8.79
C SER A 13 17.68 3.90 8.52
N SER A 14 16.97 2.87 8.96
CA SER A 14 15.50 2.82 8.94
C SER A 14 14.97 2.06 10.13
N LYS A 15 13.76 2.44 10.55
CA LYS A 15 12.97 1.69 11.52
C LYS A 15 12.04 0.72 10.79
N LEU A 16 12.01 -0.53 11.24
CA LEU A 16 11.05 -1.54 10.83
C LEU A 16 10.27 -2.03 12.06
N VAL A 17 8.95 -2.16 11.92
CA VAL A 17 8.09 -2.76 12.95
C VAL A 17 7.60 -4.10 12.41
N VAL A 18 7.76 -5.16 13.19
CA VAL A 18 7.29 -6.52 12.88
C VAL A 18 6.28 -6.91 13.96
N PHE A 19 5.20 -7.58 13.56
CA PHE A 19 4.21 -8.09 14.50
C PHE A 19 4.18 -9.62 14.47
N ASP A 20 4.12 -10.22 15.65
CA ASP A 20 3.77 -11.62 15.78
C ASP A 20 2.29 -11.84 15.43
N THR A 21 1.96 -12.92 14.74
CA THR A 21 0.59 -13.21 14.30
C THR A 21 -0.39 -13.44 15.46
N SER A 22 0.10 -13.75 16.66
CA SER A 22 -0.72 -13.88 17.87
C SER A 22 -1.10 -12.54 18.51
N LEU A 23 -0.53 -11.42 18.05
CA LEU A 23 -0.85 -10.08 18.55
C LEU A 23 -2.29 -9.69 18.21
N GLN A 24 -2.97 -9.02 19.15
CA GLN A 24 -4.29 -8.45 18.93
C GLN A 24 -4.27 -7.38 17.83
N VAL A 25 -5.25 -7.43 16.94
CA VAL A 25 -5.33 -6.57 15.75
C VAL A 25 -5.45 -5.09 16.13
N LYS A 26 -6.28 -4.77 17.13
CA LYS A 26 -6.38 -3.40 17.67
C LYS A 26 -5.01 -2.86 18.10
N LYS A 27 -4.25 -3.64 18.87
CA LYS A 27 -2.90 -3.25 19.34
C LYS A 27 -1.92 -3.06 18.18
N ALA A 28 -1.99 -3.93 17.17
CA ALA A 28 -1.15 -3.82 15.99
C ALA A 28 -1.40 -2.51 15.22
N PHE A 29 -2.66 -2.12 15.02
CA PHE A 29 -2.99 -0.85 14.36
C PHE A 29 -2.61 0.37 15.19
N PHE A 30 -2.81 0.34 16.50
CA PHE A 30 -2.27 1.40 17.37
C PHE A 30 -0.75 1.50 17.27
N ALA A 31 -0.04 0.38 17.28
CA ALA A 31 1.41 0.36 17.15
C ALA A 31 1.88 0.91 15.79
N LEU A 32 1.13 0.69 14.70
CA LEU A 32 1.42 1.30 13.40
C LEU A 32 1.34 2.84 13.47
N VAL A 33 0.28 3.37 14.09
CA VAL A 33 0.08 4.82 14.27
C VAL A 33 1.17 5.42 15.16
N THR A 34 1.41 4.84 16.34
CA THR A 34 2.42 5.31 17.30
C THR A 34 3.82 5.31 16.70
N ASN A 35 4.12 4.34 15.82
CA ASN A 35 5.42 4.28 15.16
C ASN A 35 5.51 5.09 13.86
N GLY A 36 4.41 5.69 13.39
CA GLY A 36 4.37 6.43 12.13
C GLY A 36 4.63 5.54 10.90
N VAL A 37 4.32 4.24 10.98
CA VAL A 37 4.52 3.28 9.89
C VAL A 37 3.18 2.85 9.30
N ARG A 38 3.14 2.63 7.99
CA ARG A 38 1.90 2.30 7.25
C ARG A 38 1.75 0.82 6.91
N ALA A 39 2.75 0.01 7.26
CA ALA A 39 2.77 -1.42 7.05
C ALA A 39 3.80 -2.07 7.98
N ALA A 40 3.56 -3.34 8.33
CA ALA A 40 4.46 -4.16 9.12
C ALA A 40 4.48 -5.59 8.54
N PRO A 41 5.66 -6.25 8.45
CA PRO A 41 5.73 -7.68 8.19
C PRO A 41 5.13 -8.47 9.35
N LEU A 42 4.59 -9.64 9.03
CA LEU A 42 3.97 -10.55 9.99
C LEU A 42 4.84 -11.78 10.18
N TRP A 43 5.25 -12.02 11.42
CA TRP A 43 6.03 -13.16 11.84
C TRP A 43 5.13 -14.21 12.50
N ASP A 44 5.21 -15.45 12.02
CA ASP A 44 4.52 -16.59 12.64
C ASP A 44 5.52 -17.38 13.49
N SER A 45 5.38 -17.27 14.82
CA SER A 45 6.28 -17.96 15.75
C SER A 45 6.18 -19.49 15.71
N LYS A 46 5.08 -20.07 15.22
CA LYS A 46 4.97 -21.53 15.08
C LYS A 46 5.71 -22.02 13.84
N LYS A 47 5.65 -21.25 12.75
CA LYS A 47 6.33 -21.57 11.48
C LYS A 47 7.74 -20.98 11.37
N GLN A 48 8.15 -20.17 12.34
CA GLN A 48 9.42 -19.43 12.35
C GLN A 48 9.71 -18.74 11.01
N SER A 49 8.70 -18.06 10.46
CA SER A 49 8.80 -17.42 9.14
C SER A 49 7.87 -16.22 8.99
N PHE A 50 8.22 -15.34 8.04
CA PHE A 50 7.35 -14.25 7.62
C PHE A 50 6.20 -14.77 6.74
N VAL A 51 4.96 -14.57 7.18
CA VAL A 51 3.76 -15.14 6.53
C VAL A 51 2.93 -14.12 5.76
N GLY A 52 3.21 -12.82 5.91
CA GLY A 52 2.40 -11.78 5.30
C GLY A 52 2.83 -10.36 5.65
N MET A 53 2.00 -9.43 5.22
CA MET A 53 2.08 -8.01 5.57
C MET A 53 0.76 -7.59 6.19
N LEU A 54 0.81 -6.73 7.21
CA LEU A 54 -0.32 -5.98 7.72
C LEU A 54 -0.22 -4.55 7.22
N THR A 55 -1.31 -4.05 6.63
CA THR A 55 -1.38 -2.73 5.99
C THR A 55 -2.66 -1.99 6.37
N ILE A 56 -2.75 -0.72 5.96
CA ILE A 56 -3.97 0.08 6.13
C ILE A 56 -5.17 -0.54 5.37
N THR A 57 -4.93 -1.27 4.28
CA THR A 57 -6.01 -1.97 3.57
C THR A 57 -6.67 -3.04 4.44
N ASP A 58 -5.89 -3.73 5.28
CA ASP A 58 -6.44 -4.70 6.23
C ASP A 58 -7.34 -4.00 7.27
N PHE A 59 -6.92 -2.83 7.76
CA PHE A 59 -7.75 -2.01 8.65
C PHE A 59 -9.09 -1.63 8.01
N ILE A 60 -9.05 -1.14 6.76
CA ILE A 60 -10.25 -0.79 5.99
C ILE A 60 -11.18 -2.00 5.85
N ASN A 61 -10.62 -3.17 5.52
CA ASN A 61 -11.39 -4.41 5.37
C ASN A 61 -12.06 -4.84 6.68
N ILE A 62 -11.35 -4.74 7.81
CA ILE A 62 -11.89 -5.10 9.13
C ILE A 62 -13.03 -4.15 9.51
N LEU A 63 -12.81 -2.85 9.39
CA LEU A 63 -13.83 -1.85 9.70
C LEU A 63 -15.06 -2.05 8.82
N HIS A 64 -14.91 -2.20 7.51
CA HIS A 64 -16.05 -2.38 6.62
C HIS A 64 -16.82 -3.69 6.89
N ARG A 65 -16.13 -4.77 7.30
CA ARG A 65 -16.75 -6.08 7.54
C ARG A 65 -17.57 -6.12 8.84
N TYR A 66 -17.06 -5.54 9.92
CA TYR A 66 -17.68 -5.66 11.24
C TYR A 66 -18.43 -4.40 11.70
N TYR A 67 -18.27 -3.27 11.02
CA TYR A 67 -19.07 -2.09 11.34
C TYR A 67 -20.56 -2.35 11.11
N LYS A 68 -21.36 -2.16 12.17
CA LYS A 68 -22.83 -2.25 12.14
C LYS A 68 -23.47 -0.87 12.29
N SER A 69 -23.10 -0.15 13.36
CA SER A 69 -23.62 1.16 13.71
C SER A 69 -22.60 1.90 14.59
N ALA A 70 -22.62 3.23 14.57
CA ALA A 70 -21.77 4.06 15.43
C ALA A 70 -22.05 3.87 16.93
N LEU A 71 -23.25 3.40 17.29
CA LEU A 71 -23.67 3.17 18.67
C LEU A 71 -23.22 1.80 19.22
N VAL A 72 -22.73 0.91 18.36
CA VAL A 72 -22.33 -0.45 18.73
C VAL A 72 -20.83 -0.58 18.54
N GLN A 73 -20.12 -1.01 19.58
CA GLN A 73 -18.69 -1.26 19.51
C GLN A 73 -18.40 -2.44 18.58
N ILE A 74 -17.27 -2.37 17.88
CA ILE A 74 -16.79 -3.47 17.03
C ILE A 74 -16.01 -4.43 17.92
N TYR A 75 -16.72 -5.32 18.63
CA TYR A 75 -16.13 -6.27 19.56
C TYR A 75 -15.08 -7.16 18.88
N GLU A 76 -15.29 -7.54 17.62
CA GLU A 76 -14.37 -8.38 16.85
C GLU A 76 -13.02 -7.71 16.64
N LEU A 77 -12.96 -6.38 16.53
CA LEU A 77 -11.70 -5.65 16.38
C LEU A 77 -10.86 -5.71 17.67
N GLU A 78 -11.51 -5.77 18.83
CA GLU A 78 -10.84 -5.83 20.14
C GLU A 78 -10.32 -7.23 20.45
N GLU A 79 -11.11 -8.26 20.12
CA GLU A 79 -10.81 -9.65 20.46
C GLU A 79 -9.92 -10.35 19.41
N HIS A 80 -10.02 -9.98 18.13
CA HIS A 80 -9.28 -10.68 17.08
C HIS A 80 -7.77 -10.54 17.21
N LYS A 81 -7.08 -11.65 16.93
CA LYS A 81 -5.65 -11.70 16.66
C LYS A 81 -5.38 -11.55 15.17
N ILE A 82 -4.16 -11.18 14.82
CA ILE A 82 -3.77 -11.06 13.40
C ILE A 82 -3.97 -12.39 12.67
N GLU A 83 -3.63 -13.52 13.30
CA GLU A 83 -3.84 -14.87 12.73
C GLU A 83 -5.32 -15.15 12.44
N THR A 84 -6.22 -14.90 13.40
CA THR A 84 -7.65 -15.21 13.26
C THR A 84 -8.31 -14.33 12.20
N TRP A 85 -7.94 -13.05 12.13
CA TRP A 85 -8.38 -12.17 11.04
C TRP A 85 -7.91 -12.68 9.67
N ARG A 86 -6.64 -13.08 9.57
CA ARG A 86 -6.07 -13.57 8.31
C ARG A 86 -6.74 -14.85 7.85
N GLU A 87 -7.07 -15.76 8.75
CA GLU A 87 -7.83 -16.97 8.41
C GLU A 87 -9.19 -16.62 7.80
N VAL A 88 -9.96 -15.72 8.43
CA VAL A 88 -11.25 -15.27 7.91
C VAL A 88 -11.12 -14.56 6.55
N TYR A 89 -10.08 -13.73 6.37
CA TYR A 89 -9.89 -12.97 5.14
C TYR A 89 -9.31 -13.79 3.98
N LEU A 90 -8.44 -14.76 4.28
CA LEU A 90 -7.77 -15.59 3.28
C LEU A 90 -8.51 -16.89 2.95
N GLN A 91 -9.60 -17.20 3.66
CA GLN A 91 -10.52 -18.29 3.29
C GLN A 91 -10.96 -18.20 1.81
N ASP A 92 -11.17 -16.98 1.31
CA ASP A 92 -11.60 -16.75 -0.07
C ASP A 92 -10.45 -16.80 -1.09
N SER A 93 -9.19 -16.61 -0.67
CA SER A 93 -8.02 -16.72 -1.55
C SER A 93 -6.71 -16.81 -0.76
N PHE A 94 -5.97 -17.90 -0.95
CA PHE A 94 -4.61 -18.01 -0.42
C PHE A 94 -3.67 -17.06 -1.17
N LYS A 95 -3.01 -16.15 -0.45
CA LYS A 95 -2.01 -15.23 -0.99
C LYS A 95 -0.72 -15.32 -0.17
N PRO A 96 0.31 -16.03 -0.67
CA PRO A 96 1.58 -16.12 0.04
C PRO A 96 2.26 -14.74 0.11
N LEU A 97 3.16 -14.59 1.08
CA LEU A 97 4.00 -13.40 1.16
C LEU A 97 4.88 -13.30 -0.08
N VAL A 98 4.83 -12.14 -0.73
CA VAL A 98 5.77 -11.79 -1.80
C VAL A 98 6.89 -10.97 -1.17
N CYS A 99 8.13 -11.42 -1.31
CA CYS A 99 9.33 -10.72 -0.87
C CYS A 99 10.36 -10.65 -2.00
N ILE A 100 11.45 -9.91 -1.78
CA ILE A 100 12.54 -9.81 -2.74
C ILE A 100 13.90 -9.78 -2.02
N SER A 101 14.93 -10.38 -2.64
CA SER A 101 16.30 -10.32 -2.14
C SER A 101 16.89 -8.91 -2.28
N PRO A 102 17.71 -8.42 -1.33
CA PRO A 102 18.44 -7.17 -1.48
C PRO A 102 19.35 -7.14 -2.73
N ASN A 103 19.81 -8.31 -3.19
CA ASN A 103 20.69 -8.44 -4.36
C ASN A 103 19.93 -8.44 -5.70
N ALA A 104 18.60 -8.59 -5.69
CA ALA A 104 17.79 -8.55 -6.91
C ALA A 104 17.74 -7.14 -7.50
N SER A 105 17.47 -7.04 -8.80
CA SER A 105 17.46 -5.76 -9.48
C SER A 105 16.23 -4.92 -9.12
N LEU A 106 16.35 -3.59 -9.24
CA LEU A 106 15.20 -2.70 -9.08
C LEU A 106 14.11 -2.97 -10.11
N PHE A 107 14.47 -3.48 -11.29
CA PHE A 107 13.52 -3.88 -12.32
C PHE A 107 12.63 -5.05 -11.86
N ASP A 108 13.22 -6.04 -11.18
CA ASP A 108 12.48 -7.17 -10.61
C ASP A 108 11.53 -6.72 -9.51
N ALA A 109 11.97 -5.75 -8.70
CA ALA A 109 11.16 -5.16 -7.64
C ALA A 109 9.92 -4.44 -8.19
N VAL A 110 10.10 -3.59 -9.21
CA VAL A 110 8.98 -2.90 -9.90
C VAL A 110 8.05 -3.92 -10.55
N SER A 111 8.61 -4.93 -11.23
CA SER A 111 7.83 -5.99 -11.87
C SER A 111 7.01 -6.78 -10.84
N SER A 112 7.57 -7.06 -9.66
CA SER A 112 6.89 -7.75 -8.57
C SER A 112 5.75 -6.92 -7.98
N LEU A 113 5.95 -5.61 -7.76
CA LEU A 113 4.90 -4.70 -7.30
C LEU A 113 3.71 -4.66 -8.26
N ILE A 114 3.97 -4.53 -9.57
CA ILE A 114 2.95 -4.44 -10.61
C ILE A 114 2.20 -5.77 -10.77
N ARG A 115 2.94 -6.88 -10.95
CA ARG A 115 2.35 -8.22 -11.19
C ARG A 115 1.47 -8.67 -10.04
N ASN A 116 1.91 -8.43 -8.80
CA ASN A 116 1.16 -8.84 -7.61
C ASN A 116 0.13 -7.78 -7.16
N LYS A 117 0.08 -6.61 -7.82
CA LYS A 117 -0.79 -5.47 -7.47
C LYS A 117 -0.67 -5.07 -5.99
N ILE A 118 0.57 -5.00 -5.50
CA ILE A 118 0.90 -4.68 -4.10
C ILE A 118 1.66 -3.35 -4.00
N HIS A 119 1.48 -2.65 -2.89
CA HIS A 119 2.11 -1.34 -2.64
C HIS A 119 3.32 -1.41 -1.69
N ARG A 120 3.55 -2.58 -1.09
CA ARG A 120 4.56 -2.85 -0.06
C ARG A 120 5.27 -4.14 -0.42
N LEU A 121 6.55 -4.07 -0.73
CA LEU A 121 7.37 -5.24 -1.05
C LEU A 121 8.52 -5.34 -0.03
N PRO A 122 8.45 -6.27 0.93
CA PRO A 122 9.54 -6.46 1.88
C PRO A 122 10.80 -6.98 1.19
N VAL A 123 11.93 -6.34 1.49
CA VAL A 123 13.27 -6.78 1.12
C VAL A 123 13.78 -7.66 2.25
N ILE A 124 13.95 -8.94 1.99
CA ILE A 124 14.38 -9.94 2.98
C ILE A 124 15.73 -10.48 2.56
N ASP A 125 16.67 -10.45 3.48
CA ASP A 125 17.98 -11.03 3.27
C ASP A 125 17.89 -12.57 3.29
N PRO A 126 18.25 -13.29 2.21
CA PRO A 126 18.14 -14.74 2.16
C PRO A 126 19.12 -15.46 3.09
N GLU A 127 20.24 -14.82 3.47
CA GLU A 127 21.25 -15.44 4.33
C GLU A 127 20.83 -15.40 5.80
N SER A 128 20.42 -14.23 6.30
CA SER A 128 19.99 -14.08 7.69
C SER A 128 18.49 -14.32 7.93
N GLY A 129 17.68 -14.30 6.87
CA GLY A 129 16.21 -14.35 6.97
C GLY A 129 15.58 -13.05 7.48
N ASN A 130 16.37 -12.00 7.75
CA ASN A 130 15.89 -10.76 8.31
C ASN A 130 15.21 -9.88 7.25
N THR A 131 14.10 -9.25 7.63
CA THR A 131 13.51 -8.19 6.80
C THR A 131 14.31 -6.90 7.00
N LEU A 132 14.90 -6.38 5.93
CA LEU A 132 15.76 -5.21 5.96
C LEU A 132 14.97 -3.91 5.77
N TYR A 133 14.04 -3.90 4.81
CA TYR A 133 13.31 -2.69 4.42
C TYR A 133 12.00 -3.03 3.71
N ILE A 134 11.05 -2.09 3.66
CA ILE A 134 9.81 -2.24 2.87
C ILE A 134 9.86 -1.29 1.69
N LEU A 135 10.01 -1.86 0.49
CA LEU A 135 10.06 -1.10 -0.75
C LEU A 135 8.66 -0.62 -1.17
N THR A 136 8.60 0.58 -1.73
CA THR A 136 7.35 1.25 -2.11
C THR A 136 7.51 1.99 -3.44
N HIS A 137 6.43 2.12 -4.20
CA HIS A 137 6.40 2.92 -5.44
C HIS A 137 6.98 4.33 -5.24
N LYS A 138 6.62 5.01 -4.14
CA LYS A 138 7.13 6.35 -3.80
C LYS A 138 8.65 6.37 -3.67
N ARG A 139 9.25 5.39 -3.00
CA ARG A 139 10.69 5.33 -2.78
C ARG A 139 11.43 5.06 -4.09
N ILE A 140 10.92 4.13 -4.90
CA ILE A 140 11.47 3.82 -6.22
C ILE A 140 11.44 5.04 -7.11
N LEU A 141 10.30 5.73 -7.21
CA LEU A 141 10.18 6.92 -8.07
C LEU A 141 11.09 8.06 -7.60
N LYS A 142 11.21 8.29 -6.28
CA LYS A 142 12.15 9.28 -5.73
C LYS A 142 13.59 8.94 -6.08
N PHE A 143 13.98 7.66 -5.95
CA PHE A 143 15.31 7.19 -6.34
C PHE A 143 15.55 7.43 -7.84
N LEU A 144 14.65 6.96 -8.70
CA LEU A 144 14.76 7.17 -10.15
C LEU A 144 14.87 8.65 -10.52
N LYS A 145 14.09 9.53 -9.88
CA LYS A 145 14.17 10.97 -10.15
C LYS A 145 15.54 11.56 -9.79
N LEU A 146 16.14 11.15 -8.67
CA LEU A 146 17.45 11.63 -8.25
C LEU A 146 18.56 11.17 -9.21
N PHE A 147 18.60 9.88 -9.55
CA PHE A 147 19.66 9.31 -10.38
C PHE A 147 19.50 9.57 -11.89
N ILE A 148 18.28 9.67 -12.41
CA ILE A 148 18.04 9.88 -13.86
C ILE A 148 18.26 11.35 -14.26
N THR A 149 18.26 12.30 -13.33
CA THR A 149 18.45 13.72 -13.69
C THR A 149 19.86 13.98 -14.25
N GLU A 150 20.82 13.09 -14.01
CA GLU A 150 22.19 13.15 -14.53
C GLU A 150 22.36 12.51 -15.92
N PHE A 151 21.33 11.82 -16.45
CA PHE A 151 21.39 11.12 -17.74
C PHE A 151 20.54 11.80 -18.81
N PRO A 152 20.84 11.57 -20.10
CA PRO A 152 19.99 12.02 -21.20
C PRO A 152 18.56 11.53 -21.00
N LYS A 153 17.60 12.47 -21.00
CA LYS A 153 16.19 12.13 -20.87
C LYS A 153 15.71 11.47 -22.15
N PRO A 154 15.04 10.32 -22.09
CA PRO A 154 14.47 9.69 -23.27
C PRO A 154 13.33 10.55 -23.83
N GLU A 155 13.10 10.46 -25.14
CA GLU A 155 12.14 11.30 -25.86
C GLU A 155 10.70 11.19 -25.33
N PHE A 156 10.31 10.03 -24.79
CA PHE A 156 8.95 9.87 -24.25
C PHE A 156 8.68 10.77 -23.03
N MET A 157 9.70 11.31 -22.36
CA MET A 157 9.54 12.16 -21.18
C MET A 157 9.10 13.59 -21.52
N SER A 158 9.16 14.00 -22.80
CA SER A 158 8.64 15.30 -23.26
C SER A 158 7.20 15.24 -23.78
N LYS A 159 6.64 14.04 -23.93
CA LYS A 159 5.24 13.84 -24.35
C LYS A 159 4.27 14.16 -23.22
N SER A 160 3.07 14.61 -23.58
CA SER A 160 1.98 14.88 -22.63
C SER A 160 1.39 13.58 -22.04
N LEU A 161 0.72 13.69 -20.90
CA LEU A 161 0.02 12.55 -20.28
C LEU A 161 -1.08 11.97 -21.19
N GLU A 162 -1.72 12.83 -21.99
CA GLU A 162 -2.76 12.45 -22.94
C GLU A 162 -2.16 11.63 -24.09
N GLU A 163 -1.03 12.04 -24.67
CA GLU A 163 -0.36 11.27 -25.74
C GLU A 163 0.13 9.90 -25.25
N LEU A 164 0.60 9.82 -24.00
CA LEU A 164 1.11 8.59 -23.42
C LEU A 164 0.01 7.68 -22.85
N GLN A 165 -1.21 8.18 -22.70
CA GLN A 165 -2.34 7.47 -22.08
C GLN A 165 -1.98 6.88 -20.70
N ILE A 166 -1.17 7.62 -19.93
CA ILE A 166 -0.77 7.20 -18.58
C ILE A 166 -1.84 7.68 -17.60
N GLY A 167 -2.54 6.72 -16.99
CA GLY A 167 -3.56 6.99 -15.97
C GLY A 167 -4.84 6.21 -16.22
N THR A 168 -5.76 6.29 -15.27
CA THR A 168 -7.14 5.79 -15.44
C THR A 168 -8.03 7.01 -15.62
N TYR A 169 -8.75 7.08 -16.74
CA TYR A 169 -9.60 8.23 -17.12
C TYR A 169 -11.10 7.89 -17.15
N ALA A 170 -11.46 6.63 -16.88
CA ALA A 170 -12.84 6.15 -16.86
C ALA A 170 -13.15 5.48 -15.51
N ASN A 171 -14.41 5.53 -15.09
CA ASN A 171 -14.89 4.90 -13.85
C ASN A 171 -14.08 5.31 -12.61
N ILE A 172 -13.82 6.61 -12.46
CA ILE A 172 -13.08 7.15 -11.32
C ILE A 172 -13.97 7.04 -10.08
N ALA A 173 -13.51 6.27 -9.10
CA ALA A 173 -14.19 6.15 -7.81
C ALA A 173 -14.00 7.44 -7.00
N MET A 174 -15.09 8.10 -6.61
CA MET A 174 -15.10 9.41 -5.95
C MET A 174 -16.12 9.43 -4.81
N VAL A 175 -16.00 10.40 -3.92
CA VAL A 175 -16.94 10.64 -2.81
C VAL A 175 -17.32 12.11 -2.73
N ARG A 176 -18.45 12.42 -2.09
CA ARG A 176 -18.87 13.80 -1.78
C ARG A 176 -18.32 14.23 -0.43
N THR A 177 -18.31 15.54 -0.17
CA THR A 177 -17.99 16.11 1.15
C THR A 177 -18.91 15.60 2.26
N THR A 178 -20.15 15.22 1.92
CA THR A 178 -21.16 14.68 2.84
C THR A 178 -21.18 13.15 2.92
N THR A 179 -20.36 12.45 2.12
CA THR A 179 -20.35 10.99 2.08
C THR A 179 -19.82 10.43 3.41
N PRO A 180 -20.58 9.56 4.11
CA PRO A 180 -20.10 8.94 5.34
C PRO A 180 -18.85 8.10 5.11
N VAL A 181 -17.93 8.10 6.07
CA VAL A 181 -16.67 7.34 6.00
C VAL A 181 -16.93 5.86 5.72
N TYR A 182 -17.96 5.26 6.32
CA TYR A 182 -18.33 3.86 6.06
C TYR A 182 -18.58 3.57 4.57
N VAL A 183 -19.26 4.48 3.86
CA VAL A 183 -19.50 4.33 2.42
C VAL A 183 -18.18 4.41 1.64
N ALA A 184 -17.29 5.34 2.01
CA ALA A 184 -15.96 5.44 1.43
C ALA A 184 -15.12 4.17 1.66
N LEU A 185 -15.19 3.57 2.86
CA LEU A 185 -14.56 2.28 3.15
C LEU A 185 -15.09 1.17 2.23
N GLY A 186 -16.40 1.14 1.98
CA GLY A 186 -17.00 0.19 1.02
C GLY A 186 -16.48 0.36 -0.40
N ILE A 187 -16.33 1.61 -0.86
CA ILE A 187 -15.76 1.91 -2.19
C ILE A 187 -14.30 1.43 -2.28
N PHE A 188 -13.50 1.62 -1.23
CA PHE A 188 -12.13 1.11 -1.17
C PHE A 188 -12.07 -0.42 -1.28
N VAL A 189 -12.94 -1.13 -0.57
CA VAL A 189 -13.02 -2.60 -0.61
C VAL A 189 -13.41 -3.10 -2.00
N GLN A 190 -14.40 -2.45 -2.62
CA GLN A 190 -14.93 -2.86 -3.93
C GLN A 190 -13.95 -2.57 -5.08
N HIS A 191 -13.42 -1.36 -5.16
CA HIS A 191 -12.63 -0.91 -6.31
C HIS A 191 -11.12 -1.14 -6.14
N ARG A 192 -10.65 -1.46 -4.93
CA ARG A 192 -9.23 -1.65 -4.59
C ARG A 192 -8.33 -0.48 -5.03
N VAL A 193 -8.87 0.73 -4.94
CA VAL A 193 -8.15 1.99 -5.20
C VAL A 193 -7.41 2.46 -3.94
N SER A 194 -6.38 3.28 -4.12
CA SER A 194 -5.54 3.78 -3.01
C SER A 194 -6.02 5.09 -2.40
N ALA A 195 -6.87 5.83 -3.12
CA ALA A 195 -7.46 7.10 -2.69
C ALA A 195 -8.82 7.32 -3.38
N LEU A 196 -9.65 8.17 -2.80
CA LEU A 196 -10.92 8.62 -3.35
C LEU A 196 -10.91 10.15 -3.38
N PRO A 197 -10.98 10.79 -4.56
CA PRO A 197 -11.18 12.24 -4.66
C PRO A 197 -12.49 12.65 -3.99
N VAL A 198 -12.45 13.74 -3.24
CA VAL A 198 -13.63 14.36 -2.63
C VAL A 198 -14.06 15.52 -3.52
N VAL A 199 -15.25 15.41 -4.11
CA VAL A 199 -15.76 16.37 -5.10
C VAL A 199 -16.98 17.11 -4.57
N ASP A 200 -17.08 18.40 -4.88
CA ASP A 200 -18.22 19.24 -4.53
C ASP A 200 -19.39 19.03 -5.51
N GLU A 201 -20.57 19.57 -5.19
CA GLU A 201 -21.77 19.41 -6.03
C GLU A 201 -21.65 20.06 -7.43
N LYS A 202 -20.67 20.95 -7.65
CA LYS A 202 -20.52 21.70 -8.89
C LYS A 202 -19.77 20.93 -9.97
N GLU A 203 -19.12 19.82 -9.65
CA GLU A 203 -18.37 19.00 -10.62
C GLU A 203 -19.19 17.94 -11.36
N SER A 204 -20.54 17.95 -11.30
CA SER A 204 -21.35 17.08 -12.18
C SER A 204 -21.52 17.64 -13.61
N GLY A 205 -20.92 18.78 -13.96
CA GLY A 205 -21.16 19.44 -15.24
C GLY A 205 -19.99 20.23 -15.79
N SER A 206 -18.89 19.57 -16.15
CA SER A 206 -18.10 19.87 -17.37
C SER A 206 -16.92 18.91 -17.50
N ARG A 207 -16.94 18.07 -18.54
CA ARG A 207 -15.84 17.17 -18.98
C ARG A 207 -14.53 17.89 -19.34
N LYS A 208 -14.41 19.20 -19.12
CA LYS A 208 -13.28 20.03 -19.56
C LYS A 208 -12.37 20.52 -18.41
N ASP A 209 -12.81 20.44 -17.16
CA ASP A 209 -12.07 21.07 -16.04
C ASP A 209 -11.24 20.09 -15.18
N LEU A 210 -11.13 18.82 -15.58
CA LEU A 210 -10.15 17.88 -15.00
C LEU A 210 -8.69 18.18 -15.45
N GLN A 211 -8.44 19.31 -16.11
CA GLN A 211 -7.10 19.83 -16.32
C GLN A 211 -6.55 20.38 -15.00
N GLN A 212 -5.70 19.55 -14.39
CA GLN A 212 -4.84 19.80 -13.22
C GLN A 212 -5.51 19.62 -11.86
N PRO A 213 -5.37 18.42 -11.24
CA PRO A 213 -5.32 18.38 -9.79
C PRO A 213 -4.11 19.21 -9.33
N ARG A 214 -4.36 20.35 -8.69
CA ARG A 214 -3.34 21.01 -7.86
C ARG A 214 -3.06 20.09 -6.68
N CYS A 215 -2.12 19.16 -6.87
CA CYS A 215 -1.44 18.51 -5.76
C CYS A 215 -0.65 19.59 -5.02
N VAL A 216 -1.28 20.19 -4.00
CA VAL A 216 -0.55 20.90 -2.96
C VAL A 216 0.11 19.82 -2.11
N CYS A 217 1.36 19.52 -2.42
CA CYS A 217 2.23 18.80 -1.53
C CYS A 217 2.99 19.85 -0.72
N ASP A 218 2.64 20.01 0.55
CA ASP A 218 3.56 20.55 1.55
C ASP A 218 4.69 19.55 1.83
#